data_AF-X0RX84-F1
#
_entry.id   AF-X0RX84-F1
#
_cell.length_a   1.000
_cell.length_b   1.000
_cell.length_c   1.000
_cell.angle_alpha   90.00
_cell.angle_beta   90.00
_cell.angle_gamma   90.00
#
_symmetry.space_group_name_H-M   'P 1'
#
loop_
_entity.id
_entity.type
_entity.pdbx_description
1 polymer ?
#
loop_
_entity_poly.entity_id
_entity_poly.type
_entity_poly.pdbx_seq_one_letter_code
_entity_poly.pdbx_strand_id
1 'polypeptide(L)'
;RIIGPVTLENLKFEKKVHDVVESTINDYYIEKFGTPMIINDNGEQEPFQAFAATTTDVLLRKVTGMINGHRTYEVPLSVKGEWDFDKLVNFASQVKGYARILYELHESREGIYDVIIRSINSIDARTASVTNLPIGLIEELKYKLLEFPDTKDIYFDITPKPPATIEYV
;
A
#
# COMPACT_ATOMS: atom_id res chain seq x y z
N ARG A 1 -12.09 0.52 -0.33
CA ARG A 1 -11.10 0.05 0.66
C ARG A 1 -10.86 1.14 1.71
N ILE A 2 -11.81 1.27 2.64
CA ILE A 2 -11.81 2.35 3.64
C ILE A 2 -11.64 1.72 5.01
N ILE A 3 -10.64 2.16 5.76
CA ILE A 3 -10.36 1.64 7.10
C ILE A 3 -11.25 2.40 8.08
N GLY A 4 -12.26 1.71 8.61
CA GLY A 4 -13.27 2.28 9.49
C GLY A 4 -14.62 2.49 8.79
N PRO A 5 -15.51 3.33 9.36
CA PRO A 5 -16.86 3.52 8.83
C PRO A 5 -16.86 4.14 7.43
N VAL A 6 -17.70 3.57 6.55
CA VAL A 6 -17.91 4.09 5.19
C VAL A 6 -18.98 5.16 5.19
N THR A 7 -18.68 6.31 4.59
CA THR A 7 -19.61 7.41 4.33
C THR A 7 -19.67 7.69 2.82
N LEU A 8 -20.68 8.43 2.37
CA LEU A 8 -20.74 8.82 0.95
C LEU A 8 -19.56 9.71 0.53
N GLU A 9 -18.99 10.46 1.47
CA GLU A 9 -17.89 11.38 1.22
C GLU A 9 -16.57 10.62 1.07
N ASN A 10 -16.20 9.80 2.06
CA ASN A 10 -14.95 9.05 2.01
C ASN A 10 -14.98 7.98 0.91
N LEU A 11 -16.14 7.46 0.53
CA LEU A 11 -16.29 6.55 -0.61
C LEU A 11 -16.01 7.25 -1.94
N LYS A 12 -16.44 8.51 -2.11
CA LYS A 12 -16.12 9.27 -3.33
C LYS A 12 -14.63 9.55 -3.43
N PHE A 13 -14.00 9.90 -2.31
CA PHE A 13 -12.56 10.11 -2.25
C PHE A 13 -11.79 8.81 -2.54
N GLU A 14 -12.14 7.71 -1.86
CA GLU A 14 -11.46 6.42 -2.02
C GLU A 14 -11.52 5.91 -3.45
N LYS A 15 -12.66 6.03 -4.15
CA LYS A 15 -12.76 5.65 -5.55
C LYS A 15 -11.76 6.40 -6.43
N LYS A 16 -11.66 7.74 -6.27
CA LYS A 16 -10.75 8.57 -7.07
C LYS A 16 -9.30 8.16 -6.88
N VAL A 17 -8.85 8.01 -5.63
CA VAL A 17 -7.46 7.65 -5.35
C VAL A 17 -7.15 6.20 -5.69
N HIS A 18 -8.13 5.30 -5.55
CA HIS A 18 -7.98 3.92 -5.97
C HIS A 18 -7.79 3.81 -7.48
N ASP A 19 -8.62 4.51 -8.27
CA ASP A 19 -8.53 4.55 -9.72
C ASP A 19 -7.16 5.07 -10.17
N VAL A 20 -6.62 6.12 -9.52
CA VAL A 20 -5.27 6.64 -9.80
C VAL A 20 -4.19 5.60 -9.53
N VAL A 21 -4.24 4.90 -8.39
CA VAL A 21 -3.23 3.89 -8.04
C VAL A 21 -3.28 2.70 -9.00
N GLU A 22 -4.48 2.18 -9.26
CA GLU A 22 -4.67 1.01 -10.12
C GLU A 22 -4.29 1.31 -11.56
N SER A 23 -4.80 2.40 -12.14
CA SER A 23 -4.50 2.78 -13.53
C SER A 23 -3.02 3.07 -13.75
N THR A 24 -2.38 3.87 -12.87
CA THR A 24 -0.97 4.24 -13.02
C THR A 24 -0.04 3.02 -12.94
N ILE A 25 -0.33 2.06 -12.06
CA ILE A 25 0.45 0.81 -12.00
C ILE A 25 0.16 -0.06 -13.23
N ASN A 26 -1.10 -0.22 -13.63
CA ASN A 26 -1.44 -1.00 -14.82
C ASN A 26 -0.80 -0.44 -16.09
N ASP A 27 -0.85 0.87 -16.29
CA ASP A 27 -0.26 1.57 -17.43
C ASP A 27 1.26 1.33 -17.47
N TYR A 28 1.95 1.43 -16.31
CA TYR A 28 3.37 1.09 -16.21
C TYR A 28 3.68 -0.33 -16.71
N TYR A 29 2.88 -1.33 -16.30
CA TYR A 29 3.08 -2.71 -16.73
C TYR A 29 2.76 -2.90 -18.22
N ILE A 30 1.68 -2.28 -18.72
CA ILE A 30 1.31 -2.34 -20.14
C ILE A 30 2.39 -1.71 -21.01
N GLU A 31 2.90 -0.54 -20.63
CA GLU A 31 3.96 0.15 -21.39
C GLU A 31 5.26 -0.65 -21.40
N LYS A 32 5.62 -1.28 -20.28
CA LYS A 32 6.89 -2.00 -20.16
C LYS A 32 6.85 -3.43 -20.69
N PHE A 33 5.71 -4.12 -20.57
CA PHE A 33 5.60 -5.55 -20.82
C PHE A 33 4.46 -5.93 -21.79
N GLY A 34 3.62 -4.99 -22.21
CA GLY A 34 2.48 -5.24 -23.10
C GLY A 34 1.27 -5.90 -22.43
N THR A 35 1.28 -6.05 -21.11
CA THR A 35 0.24 -6.70 -20.29
C THR A 35 0.18 -6.01 -18.92
N PRO A 36 -0.99 -5.90 -18.26
CA PRO A 36 -1.09 -5.25 -16.94
C PRO A 36 -0.46 -6.05 -15.80
N MET A 37 -0.04 -7.29 -16.06
CA MET A 37 0.64 -8.15 -15.10
C MET A 37 1.54 -9.16 -15.81
N ILE A 38 2.56 -9.64 -15.09
CA ILE A 38 3.50 -10.67 -15.52
C ILE A 38 3.56 -11.81 -14.49
N ILE A 39 4.22 -12.91 -14.86
CA ILE A 39 4.71 -13.90 -13.90
C ILE A 39 6.19 -13.59 -13.67
N ASN A 40 6.57 -13.24 -12.45
CA ASN A 40 7.96 -12.89 -12.13
C ASN A 40 8.86 -14.14 -11.96
N ASP A 41 10.15 -13.93 -11.72
CA ASP A 41 11.14 -15.02 -11.60
C ASP A 41 10.86 -15.99 -10.43
N ASN A 42 10.03 -15.58 -9.45
CA ASN A 42 9.59 -16.42 -8.35
C ASN A 42 8.30 -17.21 -8.67
N GLY A 43 7.76 -17.08 -9.89
CA GLY A 43 6.49 -17.68 -10.30
C GLY A 43 5.25 -16.97 -9.73
N GLU A 44 5.41 -15.78 -9.14
CA GLU A 44 4.31 -15.00 -8.60
C GLU A 44 3.67 -14.14 -9.70
N GLN A 45 2.35 -13.94 -9.62
CA GLN A 45 1.69 -12.89 -10.40
C GLN A 45 2.14 -11.52 -9.87
N GLU A 46 2.62 -10.66 -10.77
CA GLU A 46 3.16 -9.34 -10.48
C GLU A 46 2.52 -8.27 -11.38
N PRO A 47 1.76 -7.30 -10.82
CA PRO A 47 1.20 -7.34 -9.46
C PRO A 47 0.07 -8.37 -9.37
N PHE A 48 -0.06 -9.03 -8.21
CA PHE A 48 -1.24 -9.83 -7.88
C PHE A 48 -2.43 -8.92 -7.50
N GLN A 49 -2.17 -7.88 -6.71
CA GLN A 49 -3.12 -6.81 -6.42
C GLN A 49 -2.38 -5.48 -6.24
N ALA A 50 -2.95 -4.40 -6.77
CA ALA A 50 -2.50 -3.03 -6.57
C ALA A 50 -3.70 -2.13 -6.25
N PHE A 51 -3.66 -1.39 -5.14
CA PHE A 51 -4.79 -0.57 -4.70
C PHE A 51 -4.43 0.54 -3.72
N ALA A 52 -5.36 1.48 -3.54
CA ALA A 52 -5.34 2.45 -2.46
C ALA A 52 -6.27 2.00 -1.31
N ALA A 53 -5.81 2.10 -0.07
CA ALA A 53 -6.67 2.10 1.11
C ALA A 53 -6.70 3.51 1.70
N THR A 54 -7.85 3.93 2.26
CA THR A 54 -7.99 5.29 2.80
C THR A 54 -8.56 5.30 4.21
N THR A 55 -8.16 6.29 5.00
CA THR A 55 -8.69 6.52 6.36
C THR A 55 -8.32 7.92 6.86
N THR A 56 -8.57 8.20 8.14
CA THR A 56 -8.01 9.36 8.84
C THR A 56 -7.10 8.87 9.96
N ASP A 57 -5.91 9.44 10.10
CA ASP A 57 -4.96 9.13 11.17
C ASP A 57 -4.62 7.62 11.27
N VAL A 58 -4.16 7.04 10.15
CA VAL A 58 -3.87 5.61 9.99
C VAL A 58 -2.93 5.08 11.08
N LEU A 59 -1.96 5.88 11.53
CA LEU A 59 -0.98 5.52 12.55
C LEU A 59 -1.60 5.35 13.96
N LEU A 60 -2.83 5.83 14.16
CA LEU A 60 -3.58 5.67 15.42
C LEU A 60 -4.64 4.57 15.32
N ARG A 61 -4.83 3.96 14.13
CA ARG A 61 -5.87 2.95 13.89
C ARG A 61 -5.29 1.55 13.88
N LYS A 62 -6.00 0.62 14.53
CA LYS A 62 -5.68 -0.81 14.45
C LYS A 62 -6.13 -1.36 13.10
N VAL A 63 -5.23 -2.06 12.42
CA VAL A 63 -5.47 -2.73 11.14
C VAL A 63 -5.08 -4.20 11.22
N THR A 64 -5.57 -5.01 10.30
CA THR A 64 -5.27 -6.45 10.28
C THR A 64 -3.82 -6.77 9.95
N GLY A 65 -3.27 -7.68 10.77
CA GLY A 65 -2.04 -8.42 10.54
C GLY A 65 -2.21 -9.92 10.82
N MET A 66 -1.09 -10.64 10.84
CA MET A 66 -1.00 -12.09 11.02
C MET A 66 0.21 -12.45 11.89
N ILE A 67 -0.02 -13.17 12.99
CA ILE A 67 1.02 -13.75 13.84
C ILE A 67 0.71 -15.24 14.01
N ASN A 68 1.68 -16.12 13.67
CA ASN A 68 1.54 -17.57 13.79
C ASN A 68 0.26 -18.14 13.13
N GLY A 69 -0.14 -17.59 11.98
CA GLY A 69 -1.36 -18.02 11.26
C GLY A 69 -2.67 -17.47 11.81
N HIS A 70 -2.64 -16.69 12.89
CA HIS A 70 -3.81 -16.03 13.46
C HIS A 70 -3.85 -14.55 13.11
N ARG A 71 -5.04 -14.03 12.86
CA ARG A 71 -5.26 -12.61 12.61
C ARG A 71 -5.03 -11.79 13.88
N THR A 72 -4.32 -10.67 13.75
CA THR A 72 -4.07 -9.71 14.83
C THR A 72 -4.49 -8.32 14.40
N TYR A 73 -4.61 -7.40 15.37
CA TYR A 73 -5.04 -6.02 15.15
C TYR A 73 -4.13 -5.08 15.93
N GLU A 74 -3.20 -4.44 15.22
CA GLU A 74 -2.23 -3.51 15.79
C GLU A 74 -2.16 -2.25 14.92
N VAL A 75 -1.54 -1.19 15.44
CA VAL A 75 -1.30 0.03 14.67
C VAL A 75 -0.15 -0.17 13.67
N PRO A 76 -0.16 0.53 12.52
CA PRO A 76 1.01 0.62 11.66
C PRO A 76 2.12 1.49 12.28
N LEU A 77 3.35 1.31 11.79
CA LEU A 77 4.48 2.19 12.06
C LEU A 77 4.88 2.93 10.78
N SER A 78 4.99 4.24 10.84
CA SER A 78 5.56 5.05 9.75
C SER A 78 7.09 5.00 9.79
N VAL A 79 7.72 4.93 8.62
CA VAL A 79 9.17 5.08 8.43
C VAL A 79 9.48 6.05 7.31
N LYS A 80 10.58 6.80 7.46
CA LYS A 80 11.06 7.80 6.50
C LYS A 80 12.56 7.61 6.29
N GLY A 81 13.05 7.80 5.06
CA GLY A 81 14.47 7.64 4.76
C GLY A 81 14.74 7.56 3.27
N GLU A 82 15.87 6.96 2.91
CA GLU A 82 16.16 6.62 1.51
C GLU A 82 15.34 5.41 1.07
N TRP A 83 14.91 5.41 -0.19
CA TRP A 83 14.25 4.27 -0.79
C TRP A 83 15.26 3.16 -1.14
N ASP A 84 15.46 2.25 -0.20
CA ASP A 84 16.19 0.99 -0.39
C ASP A 84 15.21 -0.17 -0.20
N PHE A 85 14.64 -0.63 -1.31
CA PHE A 85 13.55 -1.61 -1.31
C PHE A 85 13.88 -2.86 -0.50
N ASP A 86 15.05 -3.46 -0.72
CA ASP A 86 15.44 -4.71 -0.06
C ASP A 86 15.61 -4.52 1.45
N LYS A 87 16.26 -3.43 1.89
CA LYS A 87 16.40 -3.13 3.32
C LYS A 87 15.05 -2.85 3.98
N LEU A 88 14.20 -2.08 3.32
CA LEU A 88 12.89 -1.68 3.81
C LEU A 88 11.96 -2.89 3.98
N VAL A 89 11.85 -3.75 2.95
CA VAL A 89 11.00 -4.94 3.01
C VAL A 89 11.55 -5.97 3.99
N ASN A 90 12.87 -6.15 4.06
CA ASN A 90 13.48 -7.03 5.06
C ASN A 90 13.17 -6.56 6.49
N PHE A 91 13.32 -5.26 6.77
CA PHE A 91 12.92 -4.68 8.06
C PHE A 91 11.43 -4.93 8.35
N ALA A 92 10.55 -4.65 7.39
CA ALA A 92 9.11 -4.81 7.55
C ALA A 92 8.69 -6.27 7.76
N SER A 93 9.40 -7.24 7.19
CA SER A 93 9.14 -8.67 7.38
C SER A 93 9.39 -9.15 8.83
N GLN A 94 10.20 -8.41 9.59
CA GLN A 94 10.63 -8.77 10.94
C GLN A 94 9.92 -7.95 12.03
N VAL A 95 8.99 -7.08 11.65
CA VAL A 95 8.32 -6.17 12.59
C VAL A 95 7.56 -6.95 13.66
N LYS A 96 7.65 -6.46 14.91
CA LYS A 96 6.88 -6.97 16.06
C LYS A 96 6.16 -5.82 16.74
N GLY A 97 4.96 -6.09 17.25
CA GLY A 97 4.14 -5.09 17.95
C GLY A 97 3.45 -4.06 17.04
N TYR A 98 3.63 -4.17 15.73
CA TYR A 98 2.94 -3.36 14.72
C TYR A 98 2.33 -4.27 13.67
N ALA A 99 1.22 -3.86 13.08
CA ALA A 99 0.56 -4.65 12.05
C ALA A 99 1.31 -4.54 10.71
N ARG A 100 1.89 -3.37 10.43
CA ARG A 100 2.47 -2.98 9.14
C ARG A 100 3.55 -1.91 9.32
N ILE A 101 4.47 -1.86 8.38
CA ILE A 101 5.38 -0.73 8.16
C ILE A 101 4.93 0.04 6.93
N LEU A 102 4.72 1.34 7.11
CA LEU A 102 4.30 2.28 6.07
C LEU A 102 5.47 3.21 5.75
N TYR A 103 5.96 3.18 4.51
CA TYR A 103 6.95 4.13 4.05
C TYR A 103 6.28 5.46 3.71
N GLU A 104 6.70 6.53 4.37
CA GLU A 104 6.13 7.86 4.22
C GLU A 104 6.58 8.52 2.91
N LEU A 105 5.63 8.86 2.06
CA LEU A 105 5.86 9.58 0.80
C LEU A 105 5.55 11.07 0.95
N HIS A 106 4.54 11.39 1.75
CA HIS A 106 4.11 12.76 2.01
C HIS A 106 3.43 12.85 3.37
N GLU A 107 3.71 13.94 4.09
CA GLU A 107 3.01 14.32 5.33
C GLU A 107 2.52 15.77 5.21
N SER A 108 1.31 16.04 5.69
CA SER A 108 0.72 17.38 5.66
C SER A 108 -0.14 17.69 6.89
N ARG A 109 -0.26 18.99 7.17
CA ARG A 109 -1.27 19.49 8.12
C ARG A 109 -2.60 19.83 7.46
N GLU A 110 -2.61 19.87 6.12
CA GLU A 110 -3.77 20.13 5.28
C GLU A 110 -4.27 18.82 4.66
N GLY A 111 -5.54 18.78 4.28
CA GLY A 111 -6.21 17.55 3.83
C GLY A 111 -6.94 16.83 4.97
N ILE A 112 -7.62 15.74 4.61
CA ILE A 112 -8.52 14.99 5.51
C ILE A 112 -8.09 13.53 5.61
N TYR A 113 -7.76 12.91 4.48
CA TYR A 113 -7.61 11.47 4.38
C TYR A 113 -6.16 11.06 4.12
N ASP A 114 -5.74 10.03 4.83
CA ASP A 114 -4.50 9.33 4.59
C ASP A 114 -4.74 8.31 3.47
N VAL A 115 -3.80 8.23 2.53
CA VAL A 115 -3.82 7.29 1.40
C VAL A 115 -2.68 6.31 1.55
N ILE A 116 -3.00 5.02 1.59
CA ILE A 116 -2.04 3.93 1.64
C ILE A 116 -2.03 3.20 0.31
N ILE A 117 -0.92 3.30 -0.42
CA ILE A 117 -0.66 2.55 -1.64
C ILE A 117 -0.19 1.16 -1.25
N ARG A 118 -0.86 0.13 -1.79
CA ARG A 118 -0.52 -1.27 -1.58
C ARG A 118 -0.36 -1.96 -2.92
N SER A 119 0.82 -2.51 -3.18
CA SER A 119 1.09 -3.36 -4.35
C SER A 119 1.84 -4.60 -3.91
N ILE A 120 1.30 -5.78 -4.25
CA ILE A 120 1.84 -7.07 -3.82
C ILE A 120 1.82 -8.09 -4.95
N ASN A 121 2.75 -9.04 -4.88
CA ASN A 121 2.82 -10.22 -5.75
C ASN A 121 2.41 -11.47 -4.98
N SER A 122 1.85 -12.47 -5.66
CA SER A 122 1.47 -13.74 -5.04
C SER A 122 1.19 -14.84 -6.06
N ILE A 123 1.28 -16.10 -5.62
CA ILE A 123 0.83 -17.28 -6.37
C ILE A 123 -0.66 -17.57 -6.08
N ASP A 124 -1.06 -17.55 -4.80
CA ASP A 124 -2.37 -18.05 -4.35
C ASP A 124 -2.98 -17.26 -3.17
N ALA A 125 -2.47 -16.05 -2.93
CA ALA A 125 -2.84 -15.18 -1.83
C ALA A 125 -2.55 -15.71 -0.40
N ARG A 126 -1.95 -16.90 -0.21
CA ARG A 126 -1.57 -17.39 1.14
C ARG A 126 -0.39 -16.62 1.71
N THR A 127 0.59 -16.33 0.87
CA THR A 127 1.73 -15.45 1.12
C THR A 127 1.79 -14.38 0.03
N ALA A 128 2.38 -13.24 0.32
CA ALA A 128 2.57 -12.19 -0.68
C ALA A 128 3.85 -11.39 -0.43
N SER A 129 4.64 -11.18 -1.48
CA SER A 129 5.77 -10.25 -1.48
C SER A 129 5.28 -8.85 -1.85
N VAL A 130 6.04 -7.81 -1.49
CA VAL A 130 5.77 -6.44 -1.91
C VAL A 130 6.27 -6.28 -3.34
N THR A 131 5.50 -5.64 -4.21
CA THR A 131 5.94 -5.37 -5.59
C THR A 131 7.10 -4.38 -5.60
N ASN A 132 8.22 -4.72 -6.24
CA ASN A 132 9.37 -3.82 -6.38
C ASN A 132 9.14 -2.79 -7.49
N LEU A 133 8.24 -1.83 -7.23
CA LEU A 133 7.96 -0.73 -8.14
C LEU A 133 9.15 0.25 -8.18
N PRO A 134 9.52 0.79 -9.36
CA PRO A 134 10.55 1.81 -9.43
C PRO A 134 10.17 3.05 -8.61
N ILE A 135 11.14 3.64 -7.91
CA ILE A 135 10.89 4.84 -7.10
C ILE A 135 10.28 5.99 -7.92
N GLY A 136 10.63 6.13 -9.21
CA GLY A 136 10.03 7.13 -10.10
C GLY A 136 8.51 6.95 -10.26
N LEU A 137 8.03 5.72 -10.33
CA LEU A 137 6.58 5.42 -10.42
C LEU A 137 5.87 5.71 -9.08
N ILE A 138 6.53 5.41 -7.95
CA ILE A 138 5.99 5.70 -6.62
C ILE A 138 5.89 7.22 -6.40
N GLU A 139 6.90 7.96 -6.86
CA GLU A 139 6.90 9.43 -6.85
C GLU A 139 5.81 10.00 -7.76
N GLU A 140 5.60 9.44 -8.95
CA GLU A 140 4.50 9.82 -9.85
C GLU A 140 3.14 9.62 -9.18
N LEU A 141 2.91 8.45 -8.56
CA LEU A 141 1.70 8.17 -7.78
C LEU A 141 1.49 9.21 -6.69
N LYS A 142 2.54 9.54 -5.92
CA LYS A 142 2.47 10.58 -4.89
C LYS A 142 1.99 11.90 -5.49
N TYR A 143 2.58 12.38 -6.59
CA TYR A 143 2.18 13.65 -7.18
C TYR A 143 0.76 13.64 -7.74
N LYS A 144 0.32 12.56 -8.40
CA LYS A 144 -1.07 12.41 -8.87
C LYS A 144 -2.07 12.40 -7.72
N LEU A 145 -1.74 11.75 -6.61
CA LEU A 145 -2.60 11.72 -5.41
C LEU A 145 -2.71 13.09 -4.72
N LEU A 146 -1.67 13.92 -4.81
CA LEU A 146 -1.67 15.29 -4.29
C LEU A 146 -2.50 16.27 -5.12
N GLU A 147 -2.97 15.89 -6.32
CA GLU A 147 -3.94 16.68 -7.08
C GLU A 147 -5.33 16.72 -6.40
N PHE A 148 -5.58 15.81 -5.44
CA PHE A 148 -6.80 15.82 -4.63
C PHE A 148 -6.57 16.56 -3.31
N PRO A 149 -7.22 17.71 -3.07
CA PRO A 149 -6.98 18.52 -1.85
C PRO A 149 -7.33 17.82 -0.53
N ASP A 150 -8.18 16.80 -0.58
CA ASP A 150 -8.55 16.03 0.61
C ASP A 150 -7.47 15.00 1.00
N THR A 151 -6.44 14.78 0.18
CA THR A 151 -5.27 13.95 0.51
C THR A 151 -4.39 14.65 1.53
N LYS A 152 -4.20 14.03 2.70
CA LYS A 152 -3.39 14.54 3.81
C LYS A 152 -2.00 13.91 3.83
N ASP A 153 -1.95 12.62 4.15
CA ASP A 153 -0.72 11.85 4.23
C ASP A 153 -0.73 10.74 3.17
N ILE A 154 0.44 10.43 2.59
CA ILE A 154 0.58 9.36 1.58
C ILE A 154 1.65 8.38 2.04
N TYR A 155 1.29 7.11 2.04
CA TYR A 155 2.14 6.02 2.45
C TYR A 155 2.24 4.93 1.37
N PHE A 156 3.37 4.25 1.31
CA PHE A 156 3.53 2.98 0.59
C PHE A 156 3.71 1.84 1.59
N ASP A 157 2.85 0.82 1.55
CA ASP A 157 2.93 -0.31 2.47
C ASP A 157 3.98 -1.33 2.01
N ILE A 158 5.08 -1.37 2.76
CA ILE A 158 6.26 -2.21 2.49
C ILE A 158 6.24 -3.54 3.28
N THR A 159 5.10 -3.95 3.82
CA THR A 159 5.00 -5.16 4.66
C THR A 159 4.60 -6.39 3.85
N PRO A 160 5.33 -7.51 3.84
CA PRO A 160 4.86 -8.74 3.18
C PRO A 160 3.69 -9.39 3.93
N LYS A 161 3.05 -10.39 3.31
CA LYS A 161 2.13 -11.32 3.99
C LYS A 161 2.81 -12.69 4.18
N PRO A 162 2.97 -13.17 5.43
CA PRO A 162 2.92 -12.44 6.71
C PRO A 162 4.09 -11.43 6.85
N PRO A 163 4.08 -10.48 7.83
CA PRO A 163 3.16 -10.36 8.97
C PRO A 163 1.88 -9.57 8.69
N ALA A 164 1.71 -8.95 7.54
CA ALA A 164 0.46 -8.28 7.20
C ALA A 164 -0.59 -9.26 6.63
N THR A 165 -1.82 -8.77 6.46
CA THR A 165 -2.78 -9.34 5.50
C THR A 165 -2.65 -8.60 4.15
N ILE A 166 -3.31 -9.09 3.09
CA ILE A 166 -3.33 -8.33 1.82
C ILE A 166 -4.15 -7.06 2.01
N GLU A 167 -5.43 -7.22 2.35
CA GLU A 167 -6.37 -6.12 2.59
C GLU A 167 -6.22 -5.53 4.00
N TYR A 168 -6.71 -4.31 4.17
CA TYR A 168 -6.88 -3.63 5.45
C TYR A 168 -8.34 -3.79 5.88
N VAL A 169 -8.62 -4.71 6.80
CA VAL A 169 -9.98 -5.03 7.28
C VAL A 169 -10.15 -4.70 8.76
#